data_AF-A0A660RKP6-F1
#
_entry.id   AF-A0A660RKP6-F1
#
_cell.length_a   1.000
_cell.length_b   1.000
_cell.length_c   1.000
_cell.angle_alpha   90.00
_cell.angle_beta   90.00
_cell.angle_gamma   90.00
#
_symmetry.space_group_name_H-M   'P 1'
#
loop_
_entity.id
_entity.type
_entity.pdbx_description
1 polymer ?
#
loop_
_entity_poly.entity_id
_entity_poly.type
_entity_poly.pdbx_seq_one_letter_code
_entity_poly.pdbx_strand_id
1 'polypeptide(L)'
;MLRKLILFLIDIGLTLFSGIVSLFMRFGFDFEEMGKYDESVIIYTLISSIVYILNGNYRIVWEYASPRDMLFLVRGSIISYLVNVTFFYFYRGSILPRSVGFSTFLGSLILLLLSRITWQWISNLRKGKAGEKRILIIGAGDAGIMLLEEFEKRPHLGKVVAFMDDSKRKIGRRIRGVPVFGPITETMKIVEKERIDEVIIAIPSATKEEMERILKAIDLRKIRVRTLPGIYELTDGRVRIGHLRDISIEDLLGREQVKVNLEEIGSYLKGRRVLVTGAGGSIGSELCRQIARMEPDLLILLGHGENSIYLIDEELSERFEGLKKVRVIADIGDWEIVEFAFKKYRPEIVFHAAAHKHVPLMEENPFEAIRVNTLGTRNLVKLSMKYNVKRFVLVSTDKAVNPTSIMGVSKRLAEIYVTTRKSNTIFSVVRFGNVLGSRGSVIPKFKKQIEKGGPVTVTHPDMKRFFMTIPEAVSLILQAGAYAKGGDLFVLDMGEQISIDKLARDMITLAGFVPDQDIKVVYTGIRPGEKLFEELYYPDEERVSTSHP
;
A
#
# COMPACT_ATOMS: atom_id res chain seq x y z
N MET A 1 -17.02 -38.97 0.31
CA MET A 1 -16.89 -40.40 0.66
C MET A 1 -15.99 -41.18 -0.30
N LEU A 2 -16.17 -41.07 -1.63
CA LEU A 2 -15.41 -41.83 -2.63
C LEU A 2 -13.87 -41.76 -2.48
N ARG A 3 -13.30 -40.57 -2.23
CA ARG A 3 -11.83 -40.41 -2.05
C ARG A 3 -11.28 -41.14 -0.83
N LYS A 4 -12.04 -41.19 0.28
CA LYS A 4 -11.64 -41.91 1.49
C LYS A 4 -11.67 -43.42 1.25
N LEU A 5 -12.67 -43.90 0.51
CA LEU A 5 -12.77 -45.30 0.13
C LEU A 5 -11.60 -45.73 -0.78
N ILE A 6 -11.23 -44.90 -1.76
CA ILE A 6 -10.07 -45.18 -2.63
C ILE A 6 -8.77 -45.26 -1.82
N LEU A 7 -8.52 -44.30 -0.92
CA LEU A 7 -7.32 -44.32 -0.07
C LEU A 7 -7.28 -45.55 0.84
N PHE A 8 -8.44 -45.94 1.39
CA PHE A 8 -8.56 -47.14 2.22
C PHE A 8 -8.23 -48.42 1.42
N LEU A 9 -8.77 -48.56 0.21
CA LEU A 9 -8.47 -49.70 -0.66
C LEU A 9 -7.00 -49.75 -1.08
N ILE A 10 -6.37 -48.60 -1.34
CA ILE A 10 -4.94 -48.51 -1.63
C ILE A 10 -4.13 -48.98 -0.41
N ASP A 11 -4.45 -48.49 0.79
CA ASP A 11 -3.71 -48.85 2.00
C ASP A 11 -3.83 -50.35 2.33
N ILE A 12 -5.02 -50.95 2.12
CA ILE A 12 -5.23 -52.40 2.20
C ILE A 12 -4.33 -53.12 1.20
N GLY A 13 -4.36 -52.71 -0.07
CA GLY A 13 -3.58 -53.33 -1.13
C GLY A 13 -2.08 -53.26 -0.85
N LEU A 14 -1.58 -52.11 -0.38
CA LEU A 14 -0.17 -51.94 -0.03
C LEU A 14 0.23 -52.79 1.19
N THR A 15 -0.65 -52.94 2.18
CA THR A 15 -0.39 -53.77 3.36
C THR A 15 -0.36 -55.25 3.00
N LEU A 16 -1.33 -55.70 2.19
CA LEU A 16 -1.40 -57.07 1.68
C LEU A 16 -0.17 -57.39 0.81
N PHE A 17 0.18 -56.49 -0.10
CA PHE A 17 1.37 -56.61 -0.94
C PHE A 17 2.64 -56.73 -0.08
N SER A 18 2.78 -55.91 0.96
CA SER A 18 3.89 -56.02 1.90
C SER A 18 3.92 -57.37 2.64
N GLY A 19 2.76 -57.95 2.92
CA GLY A 19 2.65 -59.28 3.54
C GLY A 19 3.09 -60.40 2.60
N ILE A 20 2.69 -60.34 1.34
CA ILE A 20 3.11 -61.29 0.31
C ILE A 20 4.63 -61.22 0.10
N VAL A 21 5.18 -60.00 -0.05
CA VAL A 21 6.63 -59.79 -0.16
C VAL A 21 7.36 -60.33 1.06
N SER A 22 6.78 -60.19 2.26
CA SER A 22 7.36 -60.72 3.49
C SER A 22 7.41 -62.25 3.54
N LEU A 23 6.40 -62.93 2.99
CA LEU A 23 6.41 -64.38 2.85
C LEU A 23 7.51 -64.82 1.86
N PHE A 24 7.61 -64.16 0.71
CA PHE A 24 8.69 -64.42 -0.26
C PHE A 24 10.08 -64.18 0.34
N MET A 25 10.28 -63.11 1.11
CA MET A 25 11.56 -62.82 1.77
C MET A 25 11.95 -63.89 2.79
N ARG A 26 10.97 -64.55 3.43
CA ARG A 26 11.25 -65.58 4.43
C ARG A 26 11.42 -66.97 3.83
N PHE A 27 10.58 -67.34 2.87
CA PHE A 27 10.47 -68.72 2.37
C PHE A 27 10.99 -68.90 0.94
N GLY A 28 11.40 -67.82 0.26
CA GLY A 28 11.91 -67.88 -1.11
C GLY A 28 10.82 -68.31 -2.09
N PHE A 29 11.09 -69.35 -2.89
CA PHE A 29 10.17 -69.89 -3.89
C PHE A 29 9.46 -71.18 -3.42
N ASP A 30 9.46 -71.45 -2.11
CA ASP A 30 8.73 -72.58 -1.54
C ASP A 30 7.24 -72.23 -1.36
N PHE A 31 6.48 -72.41 -2.44
CA PHE A 31 5.05 -72.07 -2.49
C PHE A 31 4.18 -72.94 -1.57
N GLU A 32 4.59 -74.17 -1.27
CA GLU A 32 3.85 -75.07 -0.36
C GLU A 32 3.96 -74.60 1.09
N GLU A 33 5.16 -74.18 1.53
CA GLU A 33 5.35 -73.59 2.86
C GLU A 33 4.71 -72.20 2.97
N MET A 34 4.76 -71.38 1.93
CA MET A 34 4.11 -70.06 1.93
C MET A 34 2.60 -70.15 2.10
N GLY A 35 1.94 -71.07 1.38
CA GLY A 35 0.48 -71.21 1.39
C GLY A 35 -0.11 -71.49 2.78
N LYS A 36 0.68 -72.05 3.70
CA LYS A 36 0.29 -72.27 5.10
C LYS A 36 0.04 -70.97 5.87
N TYR A 37 0.53 -69.83 5.38
CA TYR A 37 0.49 -68.53 6.05
C TYR A 37 -0.34 -67.47 5.31
N ASP A 38 -0.97 -67.82 4.19
CA ASP A 38 -1.80 -66.90 3.41
C ASP A 38 -2.96 -66.35 4.23
N GLU A 39 -3.65 -67.22 4.98
CA GLU A 39 -4.72 -66.83 5.89
C GLU A 39 -4.22 -65.85 6.96
N SER A 40 -3.03 -66.09 7.52
CA SER A 40 -2.42 -65.21 8.52
C SER A 40 -2.10 -63.82 7.97
N VAL A 41 -1.67 -63.70 6.70
CA VAL A 41 -1.42 -62.39 6.07
C VAL A 41 -2.73 -61.65 5.77
N ILE A 42 -3.78 -62.36 5.38
CA ILE A 42 -5.12 -61.77 5.19
C ILE A 42 -5.64 -61.24 6.52
N ILE A 43 -5.59 -62.05 7.58
CA ILE A 43 -6.00 -61.66 8.94
C ILE A 43 -5.19 -60.43 9.39
N TYR A 44 -3.86 -60.44 9.17
CA TYR A 44 -3.01 -59.31 9.52
C TYR A 44 -3.45 -58.00 8.84
N THR A 45 -3.79 -58.10 7.55
CA THR A 45 -4.24 -56.97 6.75
C THR A 45 -5.59 -56.45 7.24
N LEU A 46 -6.54 -57.33 7.56
CA LEU A 46 -7.85 -56.96 8.09
C LEU A 46 -7.75 -56.23 9.44
N ILE A 47 -6.94 -56.75 10.36
CA ILE A 47 -6.67 -56.11 11.66
C ILE A 47 -6.03 -54.73 11.43
N SER A 48 -5.04 -54.64 10.55
CA SER A 48 -4.38 -53.37 10.22
C SER A 48 -5.35 -52.33 9.66
N SER A 49 -6.27 -52.78 8.81
CA SER A 49 -7.31 -51.93 8.20
C SER A 49 -8.23 -51.31 9.25
N ILE A 50 -8.67 -52.11 10.22
CA ILE A 50 -9.50 -51.64 11.34
C ILE A 50 -8.72 -50.61 12.16
N VAL A 51 -7.45 -50.90 12.49
CA VAL A 51 -6.60 -49.99 13.24
C VAL A 51 -6.37 -48.67 12.50
N TYR A 52 -6.15 -48.69 11.19
CA TYR A 52 -5.99 -47.46 10.40
C TYR A 52 -7.25 -46.58 10.39
N ILE A 53 -8.43 -47.19 10.37
CA ILE A 53 -9.71 -46.48 10.50
C ILE A 53 -9.80 -45.82 11.88
N LEU A 54 -9.59 -46.60 12.95
CA LEU A 54 -9.71 -46.12 14.33
C LEU A 54 -8.67 -45.05 14.68
N ASN A 55 -7.44 -45.19 14.18
CA ASN A 55 -6.36 -44.22 14.38
C ASN A 55 -6.61 -42.87 13.68
N GLY A 56 -7.55 -42.83 12.72
CA GLY A 56 -7.95 -41.59 12.05
C GLY A 56 -7.16 -41.26 10.79
N ASN A 57 -6.47 -42.23 10.16
CA ASN A 57 -5.66 -42.01 8.95
C ASN A 57 -6.48 -41.41 7.79
N TYR A 58 -7.78 -41.70 7.74
CA TYR A 58 -8.73 -41.24 6.72
C TYR A 58 -9.49 -39.96 7.10
N ARG A 59 -9.15 -39.34 8.24
CA ARG A 59 -9.64 -38.01 8.63
C ARG A 59 -8.75 -36.90 8.05
N ILE A 60 -7.51 -37.22 7.67
CA ILE A 60 -6.52 -36.28 7.15
C ILE A 60 -6.77 -36.04 5.65
N VAL A 61 -6.73 -34.77 5.25
CA VAL A 61 -6.73 -34.38 3.84
C VAL A 61 -5.28 -34.35 3.36
N TRP A 62 -4.81 -35.49 2.84
CA TRP A 62 -3.39 -35.72 2.52
C TRP A 62 -2.78 -34.76 1.48
N GLU A 63 -3.59 -34.06 0.68
CA GLU A 63 -3.11 -32.99 -0.21
C GLU A 63 -2.48 -31.80 0.54
N TYR A 64 -2.96 -31.52 1.76
CA TYR A 64 -2.52 -30.40 2.59
C TYR A 64 -1.79 -30.85 3.86
N ALA A 65 -1.37 -32.12 3.92
CA ALA A 65 -0.74 -32.69 5.09
C ALA A 65 0.64 -32.06 5.38
N SER A 66 0.87 -31.73 6.64
CA SER A 66 2.15 -31.28 7.20
C SER A 66 3.02 -32.48 7.61
N PRO A 67 4.32 -32.27 7.90
CA PRO A 67 5.16 -33.34 8.47
C PRO A 67 4.59 -33.93 9.78
N ARG A 68 3.80 -33.17 10.54
CA ARG A 68 3.16 -33.66 11.77
C ARG A 68 2.06 -34.69 11.48
N ASP A 69 1.40 -34.57 10.34
CA ASP A 69 0.33 -35.47 9.94
C ASP A 69 0.87 -36.86 9.53
N MET A 70 2.12 -36.94 9.09
CA MET A 70 2.79 -38.22 8.81
C MET A 70 2.97 -39.07 10.07
N LEU A 71 3.03 -38.47 11.27
CA LEU A 71 3.10 -39.22 12.53
C LEU A 71 1.85 -40.08 12.76
N PHE A 72 0.70 -39.73 12.17
CA PHE A 72 -0.49 -40.59 12.27
C PHE A 72 -0.28 -41.93 11.57
N LEU A 73 0.40 -41.97 10.41
CA LEU A 73 0.71 -43.22 9.72
C LEU A 73 1.71 -44.05 10.53
N VAL A 74 2.77 -43.41 11.05
CA VAL A 74 3.77 -44.08 11.90
C VAL A 74 3.09 -44.68 13.14
N ARG A 75 2.32 -43.88 13.86
CA ARG A 75 1.59 -44.31 15.06
C ARG A 75 0.59 -45.43 14.73
N GLY A 76 -0.19 -45.27 13.66
CA GLY A 76 -1.17 -46.26 13.23
C GLY A 76 -0.54 -47.60 12.87
N SER A 77 0.60 -47.60 12.16
CA SER A 77 1.34 -48.81 11.82
C SER A 77 1.95 -49.49 13.04
N ILE A 78 2.49 -48.73 14.01
CA ILE A 78 3.02 -49.29 15.26
C ILE A 78 1.90 -49.93 16.07
N ILE A 79 0.77 -49.23 16.25
CA ILE A 79 -0.40 -49.79 16.96
C ILE A 79 -0.89 -51.05 16.25
N SER A 80 -0.97 -51.03 14.91
CA SER A 80 -1.40 -52.19 14.14
C SER A 80 -0.48 -53.39 14.37
N TYR A 81 0.83 -53.19 14.32
CA TYR A 81 1.80 -54.25 14.57
C TYR A 81 1.64 -54.85 15.97
N LEU A 82 1.50 -54.02 17.01
CA LEU A 82 1.30 -54.49 18.39
C LEU A 82 0.00 -55.27 18.56
N VAL A 83 -1.10 -54.80 17.96
CA VAL A 83 -2.40 -55.50 17.99
C VAL A 83 -2.29 -56.85 17.27
N ASN A 84 -1.61 -56.90 16.13
CA ASN A 84 -1.38 -58.15 15.41
C ASN A 84 -0.52 -59.15 16.19
N VAL A 85 0.60 -58.69 16.76
CA VAL A 85 1.46 -59.54 17.60
C VAL A 85 0.66 -60.09 18.79
N THR A 86 -0.16 -59.25 19.42
CA THR A 86 -1.02 -59.67 20.54
C THR A 86 -2.07 -60.69 20.07
N PHE A 87 -2.73 -60.42 18.95
CA PHE A 87 -3.75 -61.31 18.38
C PHE A 87 -3.18 -62.70 18.08
N PHE A 88 -2.08 -62.79 17.32
CA PHE A 88 -1.46 -64.07 16.98
C PHE A 88 -0.75 -64.77 18.16
N TYR A 89 -0.48 -64.07 19.26
CA TYR A 89 0.02 -64.70 20.48
C TYR A 89 -1.08 -65.48 21.22
N PHE A 90 -2.30 -64.93 21.27
CA PHE A 90 -3.42 -65.55 21.98
C PHE A 90 -4.28 -66.46 21.09
N TYR A 91 -4.41 -66.13 19.80
CA TYR A 91 -5.19 -66.91 18.85
C TYR A 91 -4.38 -68.11 18.34
N ARG A 92 -4.79 -69.32 18.72
CA ARG A 92 -4.12 -70.57 18.31
C ARG A 92 -4.57 -71.14 16.96
N GLY A 93 -5.51 -70.50 16.27
CA GLY A 93 -6.08 -71.00 15.02
C GLY A 93 -5.20 -70.79 13.79
N SER A 94 -4.29 -69.82 13.82
CA SER A 94 -3.37 -69.53 12.72
C SER A 94 -2.04 -69.05 13.30
N ILE A 95 -0.92 -69.40 12.68
CA ILE A 95 0.42 -68.98 13.11
C ILE A 95 0.94 -67.92 12.14
N LEU A 96 1.48 -66.82 12.65
CA LEU A 96 2.21 -65.85 11.83
C LEU A 96 3.68 -65.85 12.27
N PRO A 97 4.64 -66.21 11.39
CA PRO A 97 6.04 -66.16 11.74
C PRO A 97 6.46 -64.72 12.11
N ARG A 98 7.12 -64.55 13.26
CA ARG A 98 7.45 -63.21 13.79
C ARG A 98 8.22 -62.33 12.80
N SER A 99 9.13 -62.91 12.01
CA SER A 99 9.86 -62.14 11.01
C SER A 99 8.97 -61.67 9.86
N VAL A 100 7.95 -62.45 9.47
CA VAL A 100 6.96 -62.05 8.44
C VAL A 100 6.09 -60.92 8.97
N GLY A 101 5.62 -61.03 10.22
CA GLY A 101 4.85 -59.95 10.86
C GLY A 101 5.66 -58.64 10.95
N PHE A 102 6.93 -58.72 11.38
CA PHE A 102 7.79 -57.55 11.47
C PHE A 102 8.15 -56.94 10.09
N SER A 103 8.49 -57.76 9.09
CA SER A 103 8.78 -57.25 7.75
C SER A 103 7.53 -56.70 7.06
N THR A 104 6.34 -57.25 7.35
CA THR A 104 5.06 -56.71 6.86
C THR A 104 4.78 -55.34 7.46
N PHE A 105 5.02 -55.16 8.76
CA PHE A 105 4.93 -53.86 9.41
C PHE A 105 5.88 -52.83 8.77
N LEU A 106 7.15 -53.18 8.59
CA LEU A 106 8.15 -52.24 8.08
C LEU A 106 7.88 -51.89 6.61
N GLY A 107 7.57 -52.90 5.79
CA GLY A 107 7.26 -52.71 4.37
C GLY A 107 5.98 -51.90 4.15
N SER A 108 4.90 -52.20 4.88
CA SER A 108 3.66 -51.43 4.80
C SER A 108 3.86 -49.98 5.25
N LEU A 109 4.62 -49.72 6.31
CA LEU A 109 4.94 -48.35 6.75
C LEU A 109 5.67 -47.56 5.65
N ILE A 110 6.69 -48.15 5.03
CA ILE A 110 7.45 -47.51 3.94
C ILE A 110 6.54 -47.22 2.75
N LEU A 111 5.76 -48.21 2.30
CA LEU A 111 4.86 -48.07 1.15
C LEU A 111 3.78 -47.01 1.40
N LEU A 112 3.19 -46.98 2.60
CA LEU A 112 2.19 -45.98 2.97
C LEU A 112 2.79 -44.57 2.97
N LEU A 113 3.98 -44.36 3.56
CA LEU A 113 4.66 -43.06 3.54
C LEU A 113 4.99 -42.62 2.11
N LEU A 114 5.57 -43.51 1.30
CA LEU A 114 5.87 -43.23 -0.11
C LEU A 114 4.60 -42.87 -0.90
N SER A 115 3.49 -43.57 -0.68
CA SER A 115 2.22 -43.27 -1.35
C SER A 115 1.72 -41.84 -1.05
N ARG A 116 1.93 -41.33 0.17
CA ARG A 116 1.51 -39.97 0.54
C ARG A 116 2.45 -38.90 0.03
N ILE A 117 3.75 -39.14 0.10
CA ILE A 117 4.76 -38.22 -0.44
C ILE A 117 4.57 -38.08 -1.96
N THR A 118 4.38 -39.19 -2.67
CA THR A 118 4.13 -39.18 -4.12
C THR A 118 2.80 -38.50 -4.46
N TRP A 119 1.72 -38.76 -3.71
CA TRP A 119 0.44 -38.06 -3.90
C TRP A 119 0.58 -36.55 -3.69
N GLN A 120 1.27 -36.11 -2.63
CA GLN A 120 1.53 -34.70 -2.36
C GLN A 120 2.34 -34.06 -3.49
N TRP A 121 3.39 -34.74 -3.95
CA TRP A 121 4.23 -34.29 -5.05
C TRP A 121 3.45 -34.16 -6.37
N ILE A 122 2.65 -35.18 -6.74
CA ILE A 122 1.81 -35.15 -7.93
C ILE A 122 0.72 -34.07 -7.82
N SER A 123 0.10 -33.89 -6.65
CA SER A 123 -0.89 -32.83 -6.45
C SER A 123 -0.29 -31.43 -6.58
N ASN A 124 0.96 -31.24 -6.14
CA ASN A 124 1.69 -29.98 -6.31
C ASN A 124 2.10 -29.75 -7.77
N LEU A 125 2.37 -30.81 -8.53
CA LEU A 125 2.63 -30.73 -9.98
C LEU A 125 1.34 -30.45 -10.78
N ARG A 126 0.20 -31.02 -10.36
CA ARG A 126 -1.12 -30.79 -10.98
C ARG A 126 -1.71 -29.41 -10.68
N LYS A 127 -1.20 -28.69 -9.68
CA LYS A 127 -1.55 -27.29 -9.40
C LYS A 127 -1.03 -26.29 -10.44
N GLY A 128 -0.46 -26.73 -11.56
CA GLY A 128 -0.10 -25.87 -12.68
C GLY A 128 -0.85 -26.22 -13.96
N LYS A 129 -1.90 -25.44 -14.29
CA LYS A 129 -2.26 -24.93 -15.64
C LYS A 129 -3.73 -24.52 -15.72
N ALA A 130 -4.02 -23.25 -15.44
CA ALA A 130 -4.90 -22.36 -16.21
C ALA A 130 -5.07 -21.03 -15.44
N GLY A 131 -4.54 -19.93 -15.98
CA GLY A 131 -4.94 -18.56 -15.59
C GLY A 131 -4.08 -17.78 -14.58
N GLU A 132 -2.99 -18.34 -14.03
CA GLU A 132 -2.14 -17.59 -13.11
C GLU A 132 -1.26 -16.58 -13.87
N LYS A 133 -1.52 -15.28 -13.66
CA LYS A 133 -0.68 -14.19 -14.17
C LYS A 133 0.78 -14.39 -13.77
N ARG A 134 1.69 -14.32 -14.73
CA ARG A 134 3.14 -14.45 -14.53
C ARG A 134 3.71 -13.09 -14.17
N ILE A 135 4.29 -13.00 -12.98
CA ILE A 135 4.71 -11.73 -12.37
C ILE A 135 6.23 -11.65 -12.34
N LEU A 136 6.76 -10.51 -12.75
CA LEU A 136 8.16 -10.12 -12.56
C LEU A 136 8.23 -9.01 -11.53
N ILE A 137 9.08 -9.17 -10.50
CA ILE A 137 9.28 -8.15 -9.47
C ILE A 137 10.61 -7.44 -9.71
N ILE A 138 10.59 -6.12 -9.87
CA ILE A 138 11.78 -5.27 -9.90
C ILE A 138 12.09 -4.83 -8.47
N GLY A 139 13.29 -5.15 -7.99
CA GLY A 139 13.72 -4.95 -6.60
C GLY A 139 13.68 -6.25 -5.81
N ALA A 140 14.83 -6.92 -5.70
CA ALA A 140 14.98 -8.15 -4.92
C ALA A 140 15.42 -7.85 -3.46
N GLY A 141 14.88 -6.77 -2.88
CA GLY A 141 15.07 -6.37 -1.48
C GLY A 141 13.95 -6.88 -0.56
N ASP A 142 13.88 -6.37 0.66
CA ASP A 142 12.91 -6.81 1.67
C ASP A 142 11.46 -6.67 1.19
N ALA A 143 11.12 -5.53 0.57
CA ALA A 143 9.78 -5.29 0.03
C ALA A 143 9.40 -6.30 -1.08
N GLY A 144 10.34 -6.62 -1.98
CA GLY A 144 10.14 -7.63 -3.03
C GLY A 144 9.99 -9.05 -2.47
N ILE A 145 10.76 -9.38 -1.42
CA ILE A 145 10.65 -10.68 -0.72
C ILE A 145 9.30 -10.80 -0.01
N MET A 146 8.87 -9.77 0.72
CA MET A 146 7.57 -9.75 1.38
C MET A 146 6.42 -9.90 0.37
N LEU A 147 6.54 -9.26 -0.79
CA LEU A 147 5.55 -9.38 -1.85
C LEU A 147 5.50 -10.80 -2.46
N LEU A 148 6.66 -11.43 -2.66
CA LEU A 148 6.74 -12.83 -3.08
C LEU A 148 6.01 -13.75 -2.08
N GLU A 149 6.25 -13.57 -0.79
CA GLU A 149 5.57 -14.38 0.24
C GLU A 149 4.04 -14.22 0.20
N GLU A 150 3.54 -13.02 -0.12
CA GLU A 150 2.11 -12.78 -0.22
C GLU A 150 1.50 -13.45 -1.48
N PHE A 151 2.23 -13.48 -2.59
CA PHE A 151 1.83 -14.25 -3.79
C PHE A 151 1.90 -15.77 -3.55
N GLU A 152 2.90 -16.26 -2.82
CA GLU A 152 2.98 -17.68 -2.43
C GLU A 152 1.77 -18.11 -1.57
N LYS A 153 1.29 -17.23 -0.68
CA LYS A 153 0.07 -17.46 0.12
C LYS A 153 -1.21 -17.40 -0.72
N ARG A 154 -1.20 -16.67 -1.85
CA ARG A 154 -2.37 -16.44 -2.71
C ARG A 154 -2.06 -16.74 -4.20
N PRO A 155 -1.81 -18.01 -4.58
CA PRO A 155 -1.38 -18.35 -5.94
C PRO A 155 -2.36 -17.92 -7.03
N HIS A 156 -3.66 -17.89 -6.71
CA HIS A 156 -4.73 -17.43 -7.61
C HIS A 156 -4.58 -15.97 -8.08
N LEU A 157 -3.80 -15.13 -7.38
CA LEU A 157 -3.54 -13.74 -7.78
C LEU A 157 -2.41 -13.61 -8.79
N GLY A 158 -1.58 -14.64 -8.93
CA GLY A 158 -0.45 -14.67 -9.84
C GLY A 158 0.75 -15.38 -9.24
N LYS A 159 1.67 -15.77 -10.11
CA LYS A 159 2.90 -16.48 -9.77
C LYS A 159 4.10 -15.63 -10.10
N VAL A 160 4.93 -15.35 -9.10
CA VAL A 160 6.21 -14.68 -9.30
C VAL A 160 7.18 -15.63 -10.00
N VAL A 161 7.63 -15.25 -11.19
CA VAL A 161 8.51 -16.07 -12.04
C VAL A 161 9.96 -15.61 -11.96
N ALA A 162 10.17 -14.31 -11.75
CA ALA A 162 11.49 -13.69 -11.83
C ALA A 162 11.59 -12.44 -10.95
N PHE A 163 12.80 -12.17 -10.47
CA PHE A 163 13.20 -10.86 -9.99
C PHE A 163 14.13 -10.16 -10.98
N MET A 164 14.12 -8.82 -10.99
CA MET A 164 15.16 -7.97 -11.58
C MET A 164 15.81 -7.13 -10.47
N ASP A 165 17.14 -7.08 -10.40
CA ASP A 165 17.88 -6.26 -9.43
C ASP A 165 19.25 -5.88 -10.02
N ASP A 166 19.76 -4.68 -9.72
CA ASP A 166 21.06 -4.21 -10.21
C ASP A 166 22.24 -4.67 -9.33
N SER A 167 21.96 -5.24 -8.15
CA SER A 167 22.99 -5.74 -7.24
C SER A 167 23.73 -6.94 -7.85
N LYS A 168 25.00 -6.74 -8.20
CA LYS A 168 25.92 -7.80 -8.66
C LYS A 168 25.98 -9.02 -7.73
N ARG A 169 25.69 -8.84 -6.43
CA ARG A 169 25.64 -9.94 -5.45
C ARG A 169 24.41 -10.84 -5.61
N LYS A 170 23.31 -10.32 -6.15
CA LYS A 170 22.04 -11.04 -6.30
C LYS A 170 21.84 -11.60 -7.71
N ILE A 171 22.35 -10.92 -8.74
CA ILE A 171 22.23 -11.36 -10.14
C ILE A 171 22.76 -12.79 -10.33
N GLY A 172 21.98 -13.63 -11.01
CA GLY A 172 22.30 -15.04 -11.26
C GLY A 172 22.02 -15.97 -10.09
N ARG A 173 21.59 -15.45 -8.93
CA ARG A 173 21.17 -16.26 -7.77
C ARG A 173 19.67 -16.52 -7.77
N ARG A 174 19.21 -17.28 -6.78
CA ARG A 174 17.79 -17.53 -6.53
C ARG A 174 17.42 -17.06 -5.12
N ILE A 175 16.24 -16.46 -4.99
CA ILE A 175 15.64 -16.09 -3.71
C ILE A 175 14.36 -16.91 -3.59
N ARG A 176 14.29 -17.77 -2.56
CA ARG A 176 13.17 -18.70 -2.33
C ARG A 176 12.79 -19.51 -3.60
N GLY A 177 13.82 -19.92 -4.36
CA GLY A 177 13.65 -20.70 -5.60
C GLY A 177 13.39 -19.88 -6.86
N VAL A 178 13.04 -18.59 -6.75
CA VAL A 178 12.81 -17.66 -7.87
C VAL A 178 14.15 -17.06 -8.34
N PRO A 179 14.48 -17.11 -9.65
CA PRO A 179 15.72 -16.53 -10.18
C PRO A 179 15.73 -15.01 -10.12
N VAL A 180 16.91 -14.44 -9.86
CA VAL A 180 17.18 -13.00 -9.93
C VAL A 180 18.01 -12.71 -11.18
N PHE A 181 17.42 -12.00 -12.12
CA PHE A 181 18.06 -11.47 -13.31
C PHE A 181 18.53 -10.02 -13.07
N GLY A 182 19.34 -9.52 -13.99
CA GLY A 182 19.80 -8.13 -14.00
C GLY A 182 20.83 -7.93 -15.12
N PRO A 183 21.14 -6.68 -15.48
CA PRO A 183 20.66 -5.42 -14.88
C PRO A 183 19.21 -5.08 -15.25
N ILE A 184 18.58 -4.14 -14.53
CA ILE A 184 17.18 -3.71 -14.76
C ILE A 184 16.96 -3.21 -16.20
N THR A 185 18.00 -2.71 -16.87
CA THR A 185 17.93 -2.30 -18.28
C THR A 185 17.57 -3.43 -19.24
N GLU A 186 17.71 -4.69 -18.83
CA GLU A 186 17.34 -5.86 -19.62
C GLU A 186 15.92 -6.38 -19.34
N THR A 187 15.11 -5.63 -18.57
CA THR A 187 13.77 -6.07 -18.14
C THR A 187 12.92 -6.57 -19.31
N MET A 188 12.85 -5.85 -20.43
CA MET A 188 12.03 -6.27 -21.58
C MET A 188 12.47 -7.59 -22.20
N LYS A 189 13.78 -7.91 -22.21
CA LYS A 189 14.28 -9.20 -22.71
C LYS A 189 13.73 -10.35 -21.86
N ILE A 190 13.69 -10.16 -20.54
CA ILE A 190 13.16 -11.16 -19.61
C ILE A 190 11.64 -11.24 -19.69
N VAL A 191 10.95 -10.11 -19.86
CA VAL A 191 9.50 -10.07 -20.07
C VAL A 191 9.08 -10.94 -21.26
N GLU A 192 9.78 -10.82 -22.39
CA GLU A 192 9.50 -11.62 -23.59
C GLU A 192 9.91 -13.09 -23.41
N LYS A 193 11.12 -13.35 -22.91
CA LYS A 193 11.66 -14.71 -22.72
C LYS A 193 10.81 -15.54 -21.76
N GLU A 194 10.43 -14.96 -20.62
CA GLU A 194 9.69 -15.63 -19.56
C GLU A 194 8.18 -15.47 -19.69
N ARG A 195 7.68 -14.80 -20.74
CA ARG A 195 6.24 -14.53 -20.98
C ARG A 195 5.57 -13.93 -19.74
N ILE A 196 6.09 -12.79 -19.29
CA ILE A 196 5.58 -12.09 -18.11
C ILE A 196 4.30 -11.33 -18.51
N ASP A 197 3.26 -11.43 -17.68
CA ASP A 197 1.98 -10.73 -17.87
C ASP A 197 1.96 -9.38 -17.15
N GLU A 198 2.74 -9.25 -16.06
CA GLU A 198 2.75 -8.06 -15.21
C GLU A 198 4.12 -7.83 -14.55
N VAL A 199 4.56 -6.57 -14.55
CA VAL A 199 5.75 -6.12 -13.83
C VAL A 199 5.33 -5.38 -12.57
N ILE A 200 5.96 -5.69 -11.43
CA ILE A 200 5.75 -4.98 -10.18
C ILE A 200 7.06 -4.35 -9.71
N ILE A 201 7.07 -3.03 -9.52
CA ILE A 201 8.20 -2.31 -8.92
C ILE A 201 8.04 -2.37 -7.40
N ALA A 202 8.95 -3.08 -6.73
CA ALA A 202 8.98 -3.28 -5.28
C ALA A 202 10.17 -2.56 -4.63
N ILE A 203 10.37 -1.30 -5.00
CA ILE A 203 11.41 -0.42 -4.47
C ILE A 203 10.72 0.85 -3.91
N PRO A 204 10.05 0.78 -2.74
CA PRO A 204 9.27 1.90 -2.21
C PRO A 204 10.13 3.11 -1.80
N SER A 205 11.46 2.94 -1.77
CA SER A 205 12.45 3.97 -1.50
C SER A 205 13.16 4.46 -2.78
N ALA A 206 12.70 4.09 -3.97
CA ALA A 206 13.35 4.48 -5.21
C ALA A 206 13.32 6.01 -5.38
N THR A 207 14.45 6.59 -5.77
CA THR A 207 14.48 8.02 -6.13
C THR A 207 13.79 8.25 -7.47
N LYS A 208 13.50 9.52 -7.80
CA LYS A 208 12.98 9.90 -9.12
C LYS A 208 13.85 9.39 -10.27
N GLU A 209 15.17 9.56 -10.16
CA GLU A 209 16.12 9.15 -11.20
C GLU A 209 16.11 7.64 -11.39
N GLU A 210 15.98 6.88 -10.29
CA GLU A 210 15.84 5.44 -10.33
C GLU A 210 14.51 5.01 -10.97
N MET A 211 13.39 5.63 -10.58
CA MET A 211 12.07 5.36 -11.16
C MET A 211 12.02 5.69 -12.66
N GLU A 212 12.54 6.85 -13.07
CA GLU A 212 12.67 7.22 -14.49
C GLU A 212 13.53 6.20 -15.25
N ARG A 213 14.64 5.74 -14.67
CA ARG A 213 15.52 4.73 -15.28
C ARG A 213 14.82 3.37 -15.43
N ILE A 214 14.10 2.93 -14.40
CA ILE A 214 13.32 1.69 -14.43
C ILE A 214 12.26 1.77 -15.52
N LEU A 215 11.53 2.88 -15.59
CA LEU A 215 10.44 3.06 -16.55
C LEU A 215 10.94 3.18 -17.99
N LYS A 216 12.10 3.82 -18.21
CA LYS A 216 12.76 3.84 -19.53
C LYS A 216 13.14 2.44 -20.02
N ALA A 217 13.36 1.49 -19.11
CA ALA A 217 13.68 0.11 -19.46
C ALA A 217 12.45 -0.76 -19.77
N ILE A 218 11.22 -0.23 -19.65
CA ILE A 218 9.97 -0.97 -19.80
C ILE A 218 9.09 -0.31 -20.87
N ASP A 219 8.61 -1.08 -21.85
CA ASP A 219 7.60 -0.59 -22.81
C ASP A 219 6.20 -0.72 -22.19
N LEU A 220 5.70 0.38 -21.63
CA LEU A 220 4.38 0.45 -20.96
C LEU A 220 3.20 0.11 -21.88
N ARG A 221 3.39 0.07 -23.20
CA ARG A 221 2.35 -0.35 -24.17
C ARG A 221 2.19 -1.86 -24.24
N LYS A 222 3.24 -2.60 -23.91
CA LYS A 222 3.27 -4.06 -24.03
C LYS A 222 2.96 -4.78 -22.73
N ILE A 223 3.26 -4.16 -21.59
CA ILE A 223 3.12 -4.80 -20.28
C ILE A 223 2.56 -3.85 -19.23
N ARG A 224 1.65 -4.37 -18.40
CA ARG A 224 1.14 -3.63 -17.26
C ARG A 224 2.22 -3.54 -16.18
N VAL A 225 2.39 -2.33 -15.64
CA VAL A 225 3.32 -2.09 -14.53
C VAL A 225 2.57 -1.53 -13.32
N ARG A 226 2.75 -2.16 -12.16
CA ARG A 226 2.28 -1.66 -10.87
C ARG A 226 3.45 -1.38 -9.93
N THR A 227 3.25 -0.55 -8.94
CA THR A 227 4.26 -0.23 -7.92
C THR A 227 3.69 -0.34 -6.51
N LEU A 228 4.57 -0.56 -5.54
CA LEU A 228 4.24 -0.37 -4.14
C LEU A 228 4.27 1.13 -3.78
N PRO A 229 3.30 1.62 -3.01
CA PRO A 229 3.31 3.00 -2.55
C PRO A 229 4.45 3.24 -1.54
N GLY A 230 4.80 4.51 -1.33
CA GLY A 230 5.85 4.91 -0.39
C GLY A 230 5.54 4.51 1.06
N ILE A 231 6.57 4.49 1.91
CA ILE A 231 6.51 3.98 3.30
C ILE A 231 5.41 4.64 4.15
N TYR A 232 5.10 5.93 3.95
CA TYR A 232 4.07 6.65 4.72
C TYR A 232 2.62 6.32 4.31
N GLU A 233 2.41 5.74 3.12
CA GLU A 233 1.10 5.26 2.69
C GLU A 233 0.80 3.85 3.21
N LEU A 234 1.82 3.15 3.72
CA LEU A 234 1.68 1.84 4.36
C LEU A 234 1.33 2.01 5.84
N THR A 235 0.03 2.09 6.15
CA THR A 235 -0.49 2.37 7.51
C THR A 235 -0.01 1.40 8.60
N ASP A 236 0.40 0.18 8.25
CA ASP A 236 0.75 -0.89 9.20
C ASP A 236 2.21 -1.39 9.07
N GLY A 237 3.03 -0.80 8.18
CA GLY A 237 4.35 -1.33 7.82
C GLY A 237 4.33 -2.73 7.16
N ARG A 238 3.14 -3.25 6.82
CA ARG A 238 2.94 -4.55 6.17
C ARG A 238 2.67 -4.37 4.68
N VAL A 239 3.43 -5.06 3.84
CA VAL A 239 3.18 -5.13 2.39
C VAL A 239 2.03 -6.10 2.13
N ARG A 240 0.99 -5.64 1.44
CA ARG A 240 -0.15 -6.46 0.99
C ARG A 240 -0.36 -6.27 -0.50
N ILE A 241 -0.78 -7.32 -1.22
CA ILE A 241 -1.09 -7.25 -2.66
C ILE A 241 -2.16 -6.18 -2.96
N GLY A 242 -3.09 -5.93 -2.05
CA GLY A 242 -4.11 -4.89 -2.18
C GLY A 242 -3.57 -3.46 -2.21
N HIS A 243 -2.31 -3.23 -1.81
CA HIS A 243 -1.68 -1.91 -1.87
C HIS A 243 -1.03 -1.64 -3.24
N LEU A 244 -0.94 -2.64 -4.13
CA LEU A 244 -0.39 -2.46 -5.47
C LEU A 244 -1.29 -1.53 -6.29
N ARG A 245 -0.71 -0.43 -6.79
CA ARG A 245 -1.39 0.52 -7.66
C ARG A 245 -0.66 0.65 -8.99
N ASP A 246 -1.38 1.09 -10.02
CA ASP A 246 -0.75 1.47 -11.28
C ASP A 246 0.20 2.66 -11.03
N ILE A 247 1.24 2.76 -11.86
CA ILE A 247 2.22 3.83 -11.77
C ILE A 247 1.51 5.16 -12.00
N SER A 248 1.76 6.12 -11.11
CA SER A 248 1.16 7.42 -11.17
C SER A 248 2.23 8.49 -11.44
N ILE A 249 1.79 9.67 -11.87
CA ILE A 249 2.72 10.75 -12.18
C ILE A 249 3.49 11.20 -10.93
N GLU A 250 2.87 11.07 -9.75
CA GLU A 250 3.49 11.35 -8.46
C GLU A 250 4.79 10.55 -8.25
N ASP A 251 4.87 9.31 -8.76
CA ASP A 251 6.06 8.46 -8.70
C ASP A 251 7.23 9.00 -9.55
N LEU A 252 6.92 9.74 -10.62
CA LEU A 252 7.90 10.42 -11.49
C LEU A 252 8.25 11.83 -11.02
N LEU A 253 7.43 12.42 -10.17
CA LEU A 253 7.69 13.75 -9.59
C LEU A 253 8.56 13.63 -8.34
N GLY A 254 8.45 12.50 -7.61
CA GLY A 254 9.57 11.79 -6.97
C GLY A 254 10.56 12.60 -6.13
N ARG A 255 10.11 13.57 -5.34
CA ARG A 255 10.99 14.19 -4.34
C ARG A 255 11.21 13.25 -3.16
N GLU A 256 12.40 13.29 -2.55
CA GLU A 256 12.60 12.63 -1.25
C GLU A 256 11.66 13.23 -0.22
N GLN A 257 10.78 12.40 0.33
CA GLN A 257 9.80 12.87 1.31
C GLN A 257 10.51 13.29 2.61
N VAL A 258 10.20 14.49 3.08
CA VAL A 258 10.79 15.02 4.31
C VAL A 258 10.32 14.19 5.51
N LYS A 259 11.26 13.66 6.31
CA LYS A 259 10.93 12.99 7.56
C LYS A 259 10.48 14.00 8.61
N VAL A 260 9.21 13.92 8.98
CA VAL A 260 8.57 14.80 9.97
C VAL A 260 8.63 14.19 11.37
N ASN A 261 8.80 15.02 12.39
CA ASN A 261 8.81 14.58 13.78
C ASN A 261 7.37 14.45 14.31
N LEU A 262 6.82 13.23 14.28
CA LEU A 262 5.45 12.96 14.74
C LEU A 262 5.25 13.18 16.24
N GLU A 263 6.28 13.00 17.07
CA GLU A 263 6.19 13.20 18.53
C GLU A 263 5.99 14.68 18.86
N GLU A 264 6.74 15.56 18.20
CA GLU A 264 6.60 17.01 18.36
C GLU A 264 5.21 17.48 17.91
N ILE A 265 4.72 16.98 16.76
CA ILE A 265 3.38 17.28 16.27
C ILE A 265 2.31 16.83 17.27
N GLY A 266 2.42 15.59 17.78
CA GLY A 266 1.49 15.04 18.76
C GLY A 266 1.46 15.84 20.07
N SER A 267 2.62 16.33 20.53
CA SER A 267 2.76 17.01 21.83
C SER A 267 1.86 18.23 22.02
N TYR A 268 1.60 19.00 20.95
CA TYR A 268 0.82 20.22 21.04
C TYR A 268 -0.63 20.05 20.58
N LEU A 269 -0.96 18.99 19.83
CA LEU A 269 -2.32 18.70 19.34
C LEU A 269 -3.11 17.78 20.26
N LYS A 270 -2.44 16.87 20.97
CA LYS A 270 -3.09 15.88 21.83
C LYS A 270 -3.95 16.54 22.91
N GLY A 271 -5.19 16.08 23.04
CA GLY A 271 -6.17 16.59 24.00
C GLY A 271 -6.57 18.05 23.78
N ARG A 272 -6.33 18.63 22.60
CA ARG A 272 -6.73 20.01 22.26
C ARG A 272 -8.01 20.05 21.45
N ARG A 273 -8.70 21.18 21.53
CA ARG A 273 -9.80 21.53 20.62
C ARG A 273 -9.23 22.23 19.39
N VAL A 274 -9.26 21.57 18.24
CA VAL A 274 -8.62 22.02 17.01
C VAL A 274 -9.66 22.38 15.96
N LEU A 275 -9.60 23.62 15.46
CA LEU A 275 -10.45 24.11 14.37
C LEU A 275 -9.68 24.06 13.05
N VAL A 276 -10.25 23.39 12.06
CA VAL A 276 -9.77 23.42 10.67
C VAL A 276 -10.81 24.14 9.82
N THR A 277 -10.44 25.27 9.24
CA THR A 277 -11.29 25.96 8.25
C THR A 277 -10.95 25.48 6.85
N GLY A 278 -11.96 25.40 5.98
CA GLY A 278 -11.81 24.77 4.68
C GLY A 278 -11.64 23.26 4.80
N ALA A 279 -12.21 22.65 5.85
CA ALA A 279 -12.00 21.24 6.21
C ALA A 279 -12.38 20.23 5.11
N GLY A 280 -13.27 20.61 4.18
CA GLY A 280 -13.63 19.77 3.02
C GLY A 280 -12.76 19.96 1.77
N GLY A 281 -11.81 20.89 1.80
CA GLY A 281 -10.86 21.14 0.69
C GLY A 281 -9.64 20.20 0.74
N SER A 282 -8.85 20.13 -0.33
CA SER A 282 -7.73 19.17 -0.43
C SER A 282 -6.73 19.22 0.74
N ILE A 283 -6.30 20.40 1.17
CA ILE A 283 -5.40 20.56 2.33
C ILE A 283 -6.15 20.39 3.64
N GLY A 284 -7.33 21.00 3.76
CA GLY A 284 -8.14 20.95 4.98
C GLY A 284 -8.56 19.53 5.36
N SER A 285 -8.95 18.70 4.40
CA SER A 285 -9.35 17.32 4.65
C SER A 285 -8.18 16.47 5.13
N GLU A 286 -7.00 16.68 4.55
CA GLU A 286 -5.79 15.98 4.99
C GLU A 286 -5.31 16.46 6.36
N LEU A 287 -5.41 17.76 6.66
CA LEU A 287 -5.20 18.29 8.01
C LEU A 287 -6.09 17.56 9.01
N CYS A 288 -7.38 17.40 8.69
CA CYS A 288 -8.32 16.70 9.57
C CYS A 288 -7.90 15.23 9.81
N ARG A 289 -7.46 14.52 8.78
CA ARG A 289 -6.98 13.12 8.89
C ARG A 289 -5.75 13.00 9.77
N GLN A 290 -4.76 13.87 9.58
CA GLN A 290 -3.51 13.80 10.34
C GLN A 290 -3.71 14.27 11.78
N ILE A 291 -4.50 15.32 12.00
CA ILE A 291 -4.86 15.78 13.35
C ILE A 291 -5.64 14.70 14.10
N ALA A 292 -6.56 13.98 13.45
CA ALA A 292 -7.32 12.90 14.08
C ALA A 292 -6.42 11.78 14.65
N ARG A 293 -5.27 11.49 14.01
CA ARG A 293 -4.28 10.52 14.51
C ARG A 293 -3.57 10.98 15.78
N MET A 294 -3.60 12.28 16.09
CA MET A 294 -2.92 12.88 17.24
C MET A 294 -3.81 12.96 18.50
N GLU A 295 -4.98 12.32 18.47
CA GLU A 295 -5.92 12.24 19.61
C GLU A 295 -6.34 13.63 20.17
N PRO A 296 -6.94 14.51 19.36
CA PRO A 296 -7.48 15.78 19.85
C PRO A 296 -8.69 15.54 20.75
N ASP A 297 -8.98 16.46 21.68
CA ASP A 297 -10.22 16.40 22.47
C ASP A 297 -11.45 16.74 21.62
N LEU A 298 -11.31 17.64 20.64
CA LEU A 298 -12.38 17.96 19.70
C LEU A 298 -11.80 18.42 18.37
N LEU A 299 -12.26 17.84 17.26
CA LEU A 299 -11.97 18.32 15.92
C LEU A 299 -13.17 19.09 15.34
N ILE A 300 -12.99 20.38 15.07
CA ILE A 300 -14.04 21.27 14.54
C ILE A 300 -13.82 21.42 13.03
N LEU A 301 -14.74 20.86 12.24
CA LEU A 301 -14.70 20.87 10.78
C LEU A 301 -15.51 22.07 10.26
N LEU A 302 -14.84 23.16 9.90
CA LEU A 302 -15.51 24.35 9.38
C LEU A 302 -15.33 24.47 7.86
N GLY A 303 -16.43 24.64 7.12
CA GLY A 303 -16.38 24.98 5.71
C GLY A 303 -17.74 25.30 5.11
N HIS A 304 -17.72 26.00 3.97
CA HIS A 304 -18.93 26.45 3.30
C HIS A 304 -19.65 25.33 2.53
N GLY A 305 -18.91 24.41 1.90
CA GLY A 305 -19.49 23.34 1.09
C GLY A 305 -19.98 22.16 1.92
N GLU A 306 -21.30 22.04 2.10
CA GLU A 306 -21.95 21.00 2.91
C GLU A 306 -21.50 19.57 2.54
N ASN A 307 -21.50 19.24 1.24
CA ASN A 307 -21.13 17.90 0.78
C ASN A 307 -19.64 17.61 1.03
N SER A 308 -18.78 18.62 0.90
CA SER A 308 -17.35 18.43 1.16
C SER A 308 -17.07 18.22 2.65
N ILE A 309 -17.86 18.82 3.54
CA ILE A 309 -17.77 18.59 4.99
C ILE A 309 -18.38 17.24 5.37
N TYR A 310 -19.51 16.85 4.76
CA TYR A 310 -20.11 15.53 4.95
C TYR A 310 -19.13 14.40 4.63
N LEU A 311 -18.49 14.44 3.45
CA LEU A 311 -17.57 13.39 3.00
C LEU A 311 -16.37 13.19 3.94
N ILE A 312 -15.78 14.28 4.46
CA ILE A 312 -14.67 14.15 5.40
C ILE A 312 -15.15 13.70 6.80
N ASP A 313 -16.34 14.09 7.22
CA ASP A 313 -16.94 13.61 8.48
C ASP A 313 -17.21 12.10 8.46
N GLU A 314 -17.74 11.60 7.34
CA GLU A 314 -17.98 10.17 7.09
C GLU A 314 -16.66 9.39 7.10
N GLU A 315 -15.67 9.83 6.31
CA GLU A 315 -14.34 9.20 6.24
C GLU A 315 -13.66 9.14 7.62
N LEU A 316 -13.74 10.21 8.42
CA LEU A 316 -13.16 10.24 9.76
C LEU A 316 -13.92 9.33 10.73
N SER A 317 -15.24 9.19 10.58
CA SER A 317 -16.06 8.30 11.41
C SER A 317 -15.72 6.83 11.16
N GLU A 318 -15.47 6.45 9.92
CA GLU A 318 -15.10 5.08 9.55
C GLU A 318 -13.70 4.69 10.07
N ARG A 319 -12.76 5.65 10.09
CA ARG A 319 -11.35 5.38 10.40
C ARG A 319 -10.97 5.55 11.87
N PHE A 320 -11.66 6.43 12.60
CA PHE A 320 -11.28 6.81 13.96
C PHE A 320 -12.47 6.69 14.90
N GLU A 321 -12.66 5.48 15.45
CA GLU A 321 -13.65 5.21 16.47
C GLU A 321 -13.37 6.04 17.73
N GLY A 322 -14.38 6.74 18.24
CA GLY A 322 -14.26 7.60 19.43
C GLY A 322 -13.74 9.03 19.19
N LEU A 323 -13.37 9.41 17.96
CA LEU A 323 -13.01 10.80 17.65
C LEU A 323 -14.21 11.75 17.85
N LYS A 324 -14.12 12.63 18.83
CA LYS A 324 -15.09 13.73 19.01
C LYS A 324 -14.88 14.76 17.89
N LYS A 325 -15.93 14.99 17.10
CA LYS A 325 -15.91 15.96 16.01
C LYS A 325 -17.24 16.68 15.88
N VAL A 326 -17.20 17.91 15.39
CA VAL A 326 -18.38 18.73 15.11
C VAL A 326 -18.25 19.38 13.73
N ARG A 327 -19.37 19.51 13.01
CA ARG A 327 -19.42 20.16 11.70
C ARG A 327 -19.96 21.58 11.85
N VAL A 328 -19.31 22.52 11.19
CA VAL A 328 -19.73 23.93 11.13
C VAL A 328 -19.81 24.33 9.67
N ILE A 329 -21.03 24.48 9.16
CA ILE A 329 -21.27 24.97 7.81
C ILE A 329 -21.29 26.51 7.87
N ALA A 330 -20.23 27.14 7.37
CA ALA A 330 -20.05 28.57 7.45
C ALA A 330 -19.12 29.10 6.35
N ASP A 331 -19.40 30.30 5.88
CA ASP A 331 -18.42 31.14 5.17
C ASP A 331 -17.59 31.90 6.21
N ILE A 332 -16.26 31.92 6.04
CA ILE A 332 -15.36 32.64 6.95
C ILE A 332 -15.52 34.17 6.87
N GLY A 333 -16.12 34.68 5.79
CA GLY A 333 -16.47 36.07 5.62
C GLY A 333 -17.63 36.51 6.53
N ASP A 334 -18.46 35.58 6.99
CA ASP A 334 -19.57 35.84 7.91
C ASP A 334 -19.04 35.92 9.35
N TRP A 335 -19.08 37.11 9.95
CA TRP A 335 -18.52 37.32 11.28
C TRP A 335 -19.32 36.60 12.35
N GLU A 336 -20.63 36.73 12.31
CA GLU A 336 -21.57 36.28 13.32
C GLU A 336 -21.56 34.76 13.47
N ILE A 337 -21.58 34.03 12.35
CA ILE A 337 -21.56 32.56 12.35
C ILE A 337 -20.20 32.03 12.84
N VAL A 338 -19.10 32.64 12.39
CA VAL A 338 -17.76 32.22 12.82
C VAL A 338 -17.56 32.54 14.30
N GLU A 339 -18.01 33.70 14.76
CA GLU A 339 -17.98 34.04 16.18
C GLU A 339 -18.79 33.06 17.03
N PHE A 340 -19.98 32.67 16.57
CA PHE A 340 -20.79 31.65 17.25
C PHE A 340 -20.01 30.34 17.40
N ALA A 341 -19.31 29.89 16.36
CA ALA A 341 -18.48 28.69 16.43
C ALA A 341 -17.33 28.81 17.44
N PHE A 342 -16.63 29.95 17.47
CA PHE A 342 -15.57 30.22 18.45
C PHE A 342 -16.12 30.26 19.88
N LYS A 343 -17.25 30.92 20.09
CA LYS A 343 -17.90 31.03 21.40
C LYS A 343 -18.36 29.68 21.93
N LYS A 344 -18.98 28.86 21.07
CA LYS A 344 -19.55 27.55 21.42
C LYS A 344 -18.49 26.49 21.64
N TYR A 345 -17.52 26.35 20.72
CA TYR A 345 -16.56 25.24 20.74
C TYR A 345 -15.20 25.60 21.33
N ARG A 346 -14.91 26.89 21.56
CA ARG A 346 -13.69 27.39 22.23
C ARG A 346 -12.41 26.74 21.70
N PRO A 347 -12.11 26.86 20.39
CA PRO A 347 -10.91 26.28 19.81
C PRO A 347 -9.64 26.77 20.51
N GLU A 348 -8.67 25.89 20.72
CA GLU A 348 -7.35 26.22 21.25
C GLU A 348 -6.31 26.39 20.13
N ILE A 349 -6.53 25.72 18.99
CA ILE A 349 -5.64 25.74 17.84
C ILE A 349 -6.50 25.92 16.59
N VAL A 350 -6.06 26.79 15.68
CA VAL A 350 -6.74 27.04 14.41
C VAL A 350 -5.77 26.81 13.25
N PHE A 351 -6.14 25.89 12.35
CA PHE A 351 -5.53 25.75 11.04
C PHE A 351 -6.44 26.39 9.99
N HIS A 352 -5.94 27.43 9.35
CA HIS A 352 -6.70 28.19 8.37
C HIS A 352 -6.34 27.81 6.94
N ALA A 353 -7.16 26.93 6.33
CA ALA A 353 -6.99 26.44 4.95
C ALA A 353 -8.15 26.86 4.01
N ALA A 354 -9.15 27.60 4.49
CA ALA A 354 -10.21 28.15 3.65
C ALA A 354 -9.69 29.32 2.80
N ALA A 355 -9.82 29.19 1.48
CA ALA A 355 -9.49 30.26 0.52
C ALA A 355 -10.08 29.95 -0.85
N HIS A 356 -10.31 31.00 -1.64
CA HIS A 356 -10.45 30.87 -3.09
C HIS A 356 -9.07 30.85 -3.74
N LYS A 357 -8.80 29.82 -4.55
CA LYS A 357 -7.45 29.55 -5.10
C LYS A 357 -7.32 29.66 -6.62
N HIS A 358 -8.43 29.71 -7.35
CA HIS A 358 -8.42 29.66 -8.81
C HIS A 358 -8.14 31.04 -9.39
N VAL A 359 -6.89 31.28 -9.85
CA VAL A 359 -6.43 32.58 -10.37
C VAL A 359 -7.40 33.18 -11.41
N PRO A 360 -7.75 32.50 -12.52
CA PRO A 360 -8.63 33.11 -13.53
C PRO A 360 -10.01 33.49 -12.98
N LEU A 361 -10.61 32.62 -12.15
CA LEU A 361 -11.91 32.90 -11.55
C LEU A 361 -11.85 34.11 -10.60
N MET A 362 -10.72 34.31 -9.92
CA MET A 362 -10.55 35.41 -8.97
C MET A 362 -10.15 36.72 -9.65
N GLU A 363 -9.58 36.68 -10.85
CA GLU A 363 -9.48 37.86 -11.71
C GLU A 363 -10.87 38.35 -12.14
N GLU A 364 -11.78 37.43 -12.47
CA GLU A 364 -13.17 37.75 -12.81
C GLU A 364 -14.01 38.14 -11.58
N ASN A 365 -13.65 37.66 -10.39
CA ASN A 365 -14.40 37.86 -9.14
C ASN A 365 -13.52 38.46 -8.02
N PRO A 366 -12.96 39.67 -8.21
CA PRO A 366 -11.96 40.22 -7.32
C PRO A 366 -12.48 40.53 -5.92
N PHE A 367 -13.74 40.99 -5.81
CA PHE A 367 -14.37 41.27 -4.52
C PHE A 367 -14.48 40.02 -3.65
N GLU A 368 -14.80 38.89 -4.27
CA GLU A 368 -14.95 37.63 -3.57
C GLU A 368 -13.60 37.08 -3.09
N ALA A 369 -12.54 37.24 -3.90
CA ALA A 369 -11.17 36.92 -3.50
C ALA A 369 -10.77 37.70 -2.24
N ILE A 370 -11.01 39.02 -2.22
CA ILE A 370 -10.69 39.87 -1.06
C ILE A 370 -11.59 39.56 0.14
N ARG A 371 -12.89 39.36 -0.07
CA ARG A 371 -13.86 39.05 0.99
C ARG A 371 -13.44 37.79 1.75
N VAL A 372 -13.12 36.72 1.05
CA VAL A 372 -12.78 35.43 1.68
C VAL A 372 -11.32 35.42 2.13
N ASN A 373 -10.37 35.61 1.21
CA ASN A 373 -8.96 35.38 1.51
C ASN A 373 -8.41 36.45 2.47
N THR A 374 -8.86 37.71 2.36
CA THR A 374 -8.36 38.80 3.21
C THR A 374 -9.28 39.04 4.41
N LEU A 375 -10.54 39.40 4.18
CA LEU A 375 -11.45 39.79 5.26
C LEU A 375 -11.87 38.58 6.11
N GLY A 376 -12.06 37.41 5.51
CA GLY A 376 -12.28 36.15 6.23
C GLY A 376 -11.10 35.76 7.12
N THR A 377 -9.87 35.86 6.62
CA THR A 377 -8.67 35.68 7.46
C THR A 377 -8.66 36.69 8.61
N ARG A 378 -8.95 37.96 8.35
CA ARG A 378 -9.03 39.01 9.38
C ARG A 378 -10.04 38.66 10.47
N ASN A 379 -11.21 38.13 10.10
CA ASN A 379 -12.24 37.71 11.06
C ASN A 379 -11.69 36.62 11.99
N LEU A 380 -11.11 35.56 11.42
CA LEU A 380 -10.53 34.46 12.19
C LEU A 380 -9.40 34.90 13.12
N VAL A 381 -8.52 35.80 12.67
CA VAL A 381 -7.44 36.38 13.48
C VAL A 381 -8.00 37.17 14.67
N LYS A 382 -8.97 38.06 14.42
CA LYS A 382 -9.62 38.84 15.49
C LYS A 382 -10.32 37.94 16.51
N LEU A 383 -11.03 36.91 16.05
CA LEU A 383 -11.70 35.95 16.93
C LEU A 383 -10.69 35.09 17.70
N SER A 384 -9.57 34.71 17.08
CA SER A 384 -8.49 33.98 17.75
C SER A 384 -7.92 34.77 18.91
N MET A 385 -7.69 36.08 18.73
CA MET A 385 -7.28 36.99 19.81
C MET A 385 -8.38 37.12 20.88
N LYS A 386 -9.64 37.37 20.46
CA LYS A 386 -10.78 37.57 21.36
C LYS A 386 -11.04 36.38 22.28
N TYR A 387 -10.86 35.16 21.78
CA TYR A 387 -11.14 33.92 22.49
C TYR A 387 -9.87 33.21 23.01
N ASN A 388 -8.71 33.87 22.97
CA ASN A 388 -7.42 33.37 23.45
C ASN A 388 -7.03 32.00 22.86
N VAL A 389 -7.17 31.85 21.55
CA VAL A 389 -6.58 30.74 20.81
C VAL A 389 -5.07 30.73 21.08
N LYS A 390 -4.49 29.55 21.34
CA LYS A 390 -3.06 29.42 21.65
C LYS A 390 -2.21 29.55 20.39
N ARG A 391 -2.64 28.91 19.30
CA ARG A 391 -1.90 28.87 18.02
C ARG A 391 -2.83 29.04 16.83
N PHE A 392 -2.42 29.86 15.88
CA PHE A 392 -3.11 30.07 14.61
C PHE A 392 -2.10 29.92 13.47
N VAL A 393 -2.39 28.99 12.55
CA VAL A 393 -1.54 28.69 11.40
C VAL A 393 -2.30 29.02 10.12
N LEU A 394 -1.83 29.99 9.35
CA LEU A 394 -2.35 30.32 8.01
C LEU A 394 -1.67 29.46 6.94
N VAL A 395 -2.46 28.76 6.14
CA VAL A 395 -1.99 28.10 4.91
C VAL A 395 -1.93 29.16 3.79
N SER A 396 -0.72 29.48 3.33
CA SER A 396 -0.44 30.43 2.25
C SER A 396 0.08 29.73 0.98
N THR A 397 0.52 30.51 -0.01
CA THR A 397 0.90 30.05 -1.35
C THR A 397 2.04 30.89 -1.91
N ASP A 398 2.88 30.28 -2.73
CA ASP A 398 3.88 30.95 -3.59
C ASP A 398 3.35 32.18 -4.35
N LYS A 399 2.09 32.16 -4.79
CA LYS A 399 1.43 33.27 -5.49
C LYS A 399 1.25 34.53 -4.65
N ALA A 400 1.46 34.46 -3.34
CA ALA A 400 1.51 35.64 -2.47
C ALA A 400 2.82 36.43 -2.66
N VAL A 401 3.87 35.82 -3.21
CA VAL A 401 5.16 36.45 -3.50
C VAL A 401 5.08 37.20 -4.82
N ASN A 402 5.51 38.46 -4.85
CA ASN A 402 5.45 39.34 -6.04
C ASN A 402 4.14 39.18 -6.84
N PRO A 403 2.96 39.35 -6.20
CA PRO A 403 1.70 38.87 -6.76
C PRO A 403 1.32 39.63 -8.04
N THR A 404 1.03 38.88 -9.11
CA THR A 404 0.54 39.39 -10.40
C THR A 404 -0.96 39.22 -10.60
N SER A 405 -1.65 38.67 -9.60
CA SER A 405 -3.09 38.34 -9.63
C SER A 405 -3.79 38.85 -8.37
N ILE A 406 -5.09 39.12 -8.47
CA ILE A 406 -5.94 39.48 -7.32
C ILE A 406 -5.96 38.36 -6.29
N MET A 407 -5.96 37.10 -6.73
CA MET A 407 -5.83 35.95 -5.83
C MET A 407 -4.53 36.04 -5.02
N GLY A 408 -3.39 36.26 -5.68
CA GLY A 408 -2.09 36.44 -5.02
C GLY A 408 -2.07 37.62 -4.06
N VAL A 409 -2.57 38.79 -4.49
CA VAL A 409 -2.65 40.01 -3.67
C VAL A 409 -3.49 39.76 -2.41
N SER A 410 -4.65 39.10 -2.55
CA SER A 410 -5.53 38.80 -1.42
C SER A 410 -4.84 37.91 -0.36
N LYS A 411 -4.08 36.91 -0.80
CA LYS A 411 -3.30 36.04 0.11
C LYS A 411 -2.14 36.81 0.74
N ARG A 412 -1.45 37.69 0.00
CA ARG A 412 -0.40 38.53 0.56
C ARG A 412 -0.90 39.47 1.64
N LEU A 413 -2.06 40.11 1.43
CA LEU A 413 -2.70 40.94 2.45
C LEU A 413 -3.03 40.12 3.71
N ALA A 414 -3.47 38.87 3.54
CA ALA A 414 -3.69 37.95 4.64
C ALA A 414 -2.40 37.61 5.40
N GLU A 415 -1.30 37.32 4.70
CA GLU A 415 0.01 37.08 5.32
C GLU A 415 0.45 38.27 6.19
N ILE A 416 0.46 39.47 5.61
CA ILE A 416 0.85 40.70 6.31
C ILE A 416 -0.04 40.93 7.54
N TYR A 417 -1.35 40.70 7.40
CA TYR A 417 -2.26 40.89 8.53
C TYR A 417 -1.95 39.94 9.68
N VAL A 418 -1.68 38.66 9.39
CA VAL A 418 -1.37 37.62 10.38
C VAL A 418 -0.02 37.88 11.06
N THR A 419 1.05 38.08 10.30
CA THR A 419 2.42 38.22 10.85
C THR A 419 2.62 39.50 11.65
N THR A 420 1.84 40.56 11.38
CA THR A 420 1.93 41.84 12.10
C THR A 420 1.13 41.88 13.39
N ARG A 421 0.35 40.84 13.73
CA ARG A 421 -0.43 40.83 14.98
C ARG A 421 0.46 40.52 16.18
N LYS A 422 0.36 41.37 17.20
CA LYS A 422 0.92 41.10 18.54
C LYS A 422 -0.22 40.72 19.49
N SER A 423 -0.15 39.51 20.05
CA SER A 423 -1.14 39.01 20.99
C SER A 423 -0.61 37.80 21.76
N ASN A 424 -1.38 37.27 22.72
CA ASN A 424 -1.07 36.00 23.37
C ASN A 424 -1.26 34.78 22.43
N THR A 425 -1.99 34.94 21.33
CA THR A 425 -2.06 33.94 20.25
C THR A 425 -0.77 33.96 19.44
N ILE A 426 -0.14 32.79 19.32
CA ILE A 426 0.99 32.57 18.43
C ILE A 426 0.45 32.47 17.00
N PHE A 427 0.76 33.47 16.18
CA PHE A 427 0.41 33.50 14.77
C PHE A 427 1.59 33.01 13.92
N SER A 428 1.33 32.13 12.97
CA SER A 428 2.29 31.75 11.94
C SER A 428 1.64 31.60 10.57
N VAL A 429 2.47 31.71 9.54
CA VAL A 429 2.10 31.52 8.14
C VAL A 429 2.99 30.43 7.56
N VAL A 430 2.43 29.54 6.75
CA VAL A 430 3.17 28.50 6.03
C VAL A 430 2.94 28.69 4.53
N ARG A 431 4.02 28.98 3.78
CA ARG A 431 4.00 29.22 2.34
C ARG A 431 4.60 28.04 1.60
N PHE A 432 3.93 27.58 0.55
CA PHE A 432 4.42 26.52 -0.35
C PHE A 432 3.79 26.65 -1.74
N GLY A 433 4.29 25.85 -2.68
CA GLY A 433 3.84 25.84 -4.07
C GLY A 433 2.60 24.98 -4.32
N ASN A 434 2.55 24.36 -5.49
CA ASN A 434 1.42 23.52 -5.85
C ASN A 434 1.48 22.17 -5.12
N VAL A 435 0.30 21.60 -4.84
CA VAL A 435 0.15 20.24 -4.32
C VAL A 435 -0.45 19.30 -5.35
N LEU A 436 0.14 18.10 -5.44
CA LEU A 436 -0.23 17.05 -6.38
C LEU A 436 -1.65 16.55 -6.17
N GLY A 437 -2.36 16.24 -7.26
CA GLY A 437 -3.72 15.68 -7.22
C GLY A 437 -4.79 16.59 -6.60
N SER A 438 -4.49 17.84 -6.25
CA SER A 438 -5.48 18.71 -5.61
C SER A 438 -6.66 19.06 -6.53
N ARG A 439 -7.84 19.29 -5.96
CA ARG A 439 -9.08 19.55 -6.72
C ARG A 439 -8.87 20.71 -7.70
N GLY A 440 -9.24 20.51 -8.97
CA GLY A 440 -9.14 21.53 -10.02
C GLY A 440 -7.72 21.91 -10.44
N SER A 441 -6.71 21.08 -10.13
CA SER A 441 -5.33 21.29 -10.58
C SER A 441 -5.07 20.72 -11.99
N VAL A 442 -3.86 20.94 -12.50
CA VAL A 442 -3.46 20.59 -13.87
C VAL A 442 -3.44 19.07 -14.10
N ILE A 443 -3.03 18.26 -13.13
CA ILE A 443 -2.93 16.80 -13.26
C ILE A 443 -4.31 16.16 -13.51
N PRO A 444 -5.36 16.40 -12.69
CA PRO A 444 -6.71 15.91 -12.99
C PRO A 444 -7.24 16.38 -14.35
N LYS A 445 -6.88 17.59 -14.80
CA LYS A 445 -7.28 18.10 -16.11
C LYS A 445 -6.62 17.30 -17.23
N PHE A 446 -5.31 17.07 -17.16
CA PHE A 446 -4.57 16.27 -18.14
C PHE A 446 -5.06 14.83 -18.18
N LYS A 447 -5.29 14.21 -17.02
CA LYS A 447 -5.85 12.85 -16.94
C LYS A 447 -7.18 12.76 -17.70
N LYS A 448 -8.12 13.68 -17.44
CA LYS A 448 -9.41 13.75 -18.15
C LYS A 448 -9.26 14.02 -19.65
N GLN A 449 -8.27 14.81 -20.07
CA GLN A 449 -8.00 15.06 -21.49
C GLN A 449 -7.45 13.81 -22.18
N ILE A 450 -6.52 13.10 -21.54
CA ILE A 450 -5.95 11.85 -22.05
C ILE A 450 -7.02 10.76 -22.14
N GLU A 451 -7.85 10.59 -21.11
CA GLU A 451 -8.98 9.65 -21.11
C GLU A 451 -9.99 9.92 -22.25
N LYS A 452 -10.07 11.16 -22.73
CA LYS A 452 -10.92 11.56 -23.87
C LYS A 452 -10.21 11.48 -25.24
N GLY A 453 -8.95 11.05 -25.29
CA GLY A 453 -8.16 10.98 -26.52
C GLY A 453 -7.44 12.29 -26.91
N GLY A 454 -7.39 13.28 -26.01
CA GLY A 454 -6.71 14.55 -26.22
C GLY A 454 -7.52 15.60 -27.01
N PRO A 455 -6.87 16.71 -27.43
CA PRO A 455 -5.49 17.08 -27.12
C PRO A 455 -5.31 17.47 -25.65
N VAL A 456 -4.08 17.37 -25.15
CA VAL A 456 -3.71 17.89 -23.82
C VAL A 456 -3.34 19.38 -23.96
N THR A 457 -3.98 20.23 -23.16
CA THR A 457 -3.79 21.70 -23.27
C THR A 457 -2.80 22.20 -22.23
N VAL A 458 -1.61 22.60 -22.66
CA VAL A 458 -0.58 23.23 -21.81
C VAL A 458 -0.69 24.75 -21.96
N THR A 459 -0.48 25.50 -20.88
CA THR A 459 -0.58 26.97 -20.93
C THR A 459 0.57 27.56 -21.75
N HIS A 460 1.81 27.20 -21.42
CA HIS A 460 3.01 27.70 -22.09
C HIS A 460 4.13 26.63 -22.02
N PRO A 461 4.97 26.47 -23.06
CA PRO A 461 6.06 25.47 -23.07
C PRO A 461 7.04 25.64 -21.90
N ASP A 462 7.41 26.88 -21.59
CA ASP A 462 8.38 27.18 -20.52
C ASP A 462 7.79 27.23 -19.11
N MET A 463 6.50 26.94 -18.93
CA MET A 463 5.85 27.06 -17.63
C MET A 463 6.40 25.99 -16.66
N LYS A 464 6.90 26.42 -15.50
CA LYS A 464 7.37 25.53 -14.44
C LYS A 464 6.68 25.79 -13.11
N ARG A 465 6.51 24.75 -12.30
CA ARG A 465 5.86 24.83 -10.98
C ARG A 465 6.55 23.94 -9.96
N PHE A 466 6.55 24.38 -8.70
CA PHE A 466 6.89 23.55 -7.56
C PHE A 466 5.76 22.56 -7.26
N PHE A 467 6.11 21.34 -6.87
CA PHE A 467 5.15 20.31 -6.50
C PHE A 467 5.58 19.58 -5.22
N MET A 468 4.59 19.27 -4.39
CA MET A 468 4.73 18.33 -3.27
C MET A 468 3.45 17.51 -3.12
N THR A 469 3.49 16.42 -2.35
CA THR A 469 2.28 15.65 -2.08
C THR A 469 1.41 16.34 -1.02
N ILE A 470 0.10 16.09 -1.05
CA ILE A 470 -0.82 16.66 -0.04
C ILE A 470 -0.47 16.20 1.38
N PRO A 471 -0.24 14.89 1.65
CA PRO A 471 0.12 14.44 3.00
C PRO A 471 1.40 15.08 3.53
N GLU A 472 2.41 15.22 2.67
CA GLU A 472 3.68 15.85 3.03
C GLU A 472 3.53 17.34 3.36
N ALA A 473 2.81 18.09 2.51
CA ALA A 473 2.51 19.50 2.75
C ALA A 473 1.86 19.69 4.13
N VAL A 474 0.89 18.84 4.44
CA VAL A 474 0.14 18.89 5.69
C VAL A 474 1.01 18.54 6.87
N SER A 475 1.85 17.50 6.78
CA SER A 475 2.78 17.15 7.85
C SER A 475 3.72 18.31 8.18
N LEU A 476 4.25 18.99 7.16
CA LEU A 476 5.12 20.15 7.36
C LEU A 476 4.36 21.39 7.88
N ILE A 477 3.10 21.60 7.50
CA ILE A 477 2.23 22.63 8.11
C ILE A 477 2.03 22.35 9.60
N LEU A 478 1.77 21.09 9.98
CA LEU A 478 1.62 20.70 11.37
C LEU A 478 2.93 20.87 12.15
N GLN A 479 4.08 20.58 11.54
CA GLN A 479 5.39 20.79 12.16
C GLN A 479 5.72 22.27 12.34
N ALA A 480 5.47 23.11 11.33
CA ALA A 480 5.61 24.56 11.44
C ALA A 480 4.75 25.15 12.56
N GLY A 481 3.54 24.60 12.77
CA GLY A 481 2.69 24.95 13.91
C GLY A 481 3.31 24.63 15.28
N ALA A 482 4.12 23.59 15.38
CA ALA A 482 4.85 23.24 16.61
C ALA A 482 6.02 24.21 16.88
N TYR A 483 6.71 24.66 15.83
CA TYR A 483 7.90 25.53 15.92
C TYR A 483 7.60 27.01 16.05
N ALA A 484 6.39 27.44 15.68
CA ALA A 484 5.99 28.83 15.76
C ALA A 484 6.16 29.42 17.17
N LYS A 485 6.86 30.55 17.24
CA LYS A 485 7.06 31.40 18.43
C LYS A 485 6.27 32.71 18.34
N GLY A 486 5.79 33.06 17.15
CA GLY A 486 4.84 34.13 16.90
C GLY A 486 5.36 35.15 15.90
N GLY A 487 4.56 35.45 14.87
CA GLY A 487 4.94 36.31 13.76
C GLY A 487 5.73 35.59 12.66
N ASP A 488 5.94 34.28 12.79
CA ASP A 488 6.80 33.50 11.89
C ASP A 488 6.15 33.26 10.52
N LEU A 489 6.97 33.36 9.48
CA LEU A 489 6.65 32.95 8.12
C LEU A 489 7.55 31.77 7.75
N PHE A 490 6.97 30.58 7.71
CA PHE A 490 7.64 29.38 7.25
C PHE A 490 7.47 29.23 5.74
N VAL A 491 8.53 28.82 5.06
CA VAL A 491 8.52 28.44 3.64
C VAL A 491 8.99 27.01 3.56
N LEU A 492 8.18 26.14 2.94
CA LEU A 492 8.55 24.72 2.81
C LEU A 492 9.59 24.55 1.71
N ASP A 493 10.59 23.70 1.93
CA ASP A 493 11.45 23.28 0.83
C ASP A 493 10.64 22.43 -0.17
N MET A 494 10.56 22.93 -1.39
CA MET A 494 9.81 22.34 -2.49
C MET A 494 10.70 21.61 -3.50
N GLY A 495 12.02 21.63 -3.32
CA GLY A 495 12.97 21.15 -4.31
C GLY A 495 12.93 21.97 -5.61
N GLU A 496 13.14 21.31 -6.75
CA GLU A 496 13.20 21.98 -8.05
C GLU A 496 11.82 22.16 -8.71
N GLN A 497 11.69 23.21 -9.53
CA GLN A 497 10.49 23.41 -10.34
C GLN A 497 10.42 22.42 -11.51
N ILE A 498 9.22 21.92 -11.77
CA ILE A 498 8.94 20.93 -12.80
C ILE A 498 8.24 21.60 -13.98
N SER A 499 8.70 21.29 -15.20
CA SER A 499 8.05 21.76 -16.44
C SER A 499 6.66 21.14 -16.59
N ILE A 500 5.65 21.99 -16.82
CA ILE A 500 4.28 21.55 -17.07
C ILE A 500 4.14 20.88 -18.44
N ASP A 501 4.97 21.25 -19.42
CA ASP A 501 5.03 20.55 -20.71
C ASP A 501 5.59 19.12 -20.53
N LYS A 502 6.73 18.98 -19.84
CA LYS A 502 7.29 17.66 -19.52
C LYS A 502 6.27 16.81 -18.78
N LEU A 503 5.60 17.38 -17.76
CA LEU A 503 4.54 16.72 -17.00
C LEU A 503 3.41 16.20 -17.92
N ALA A 504 2.93 17.00 -18.87
CA ALA A 504 1.90 16.59 -19.81
C ALA A 504 2.34 15.39 -20.65
N ARG A 505 3.57 15.44 -21.18
CA ARG A 505 4.16 14.38 -22.02
C ARG A 505 4.40 13.09 -21.25
N ASP A 506 4.89 13.20 -20.02
CA ASP A 506 5.11 12.07 -19.13
C ASP A 506 3.76 11.40 -18.79
N MET A 507 2.70 12.18 -18.53
CA MET A 507 1.36 11.62 -18.30
C MET A 507 0.78 10.92 -19.52
N ILE A 508 0.99 11.44 -20.74
CA ILE A 508 0.58 10.76 -21.99
C ILE A 508 1.32 9.42 -22.12
N THR A 509 2.62 9.42 -21.84
CA THR A 509 3.47 8.22 -21.91
C THR A 509 3.06 7.17 -20.89
N LEU A 510 2.79 7.58 -19.64
CA LEU A 510 2.31 6.70 -18.58
C LEU A 510 0.95 6.08 -18.90
N ALA A 511 0.11 6.77 -19.68
CA ALA A 511 -1.16 6.25 -20.17
C ALA A 511 -1.01 5.27 -21.35
N GLY A 512 0.22 5.00 -21.82
CA GLY A 512 0.50 4.08 -22.91
C GLY A 512 0.41 4.72 -24.31
N PHE A 513 0.46 6.05 -24.40
CA PHE A 513 0.40 6.78 -25.67
C PHE A 513 1.73 7.50 -25.96
N VAL A 514 2.01 7.75 -27.23
CA VAL A 514 3.18 8.51 -27.68
C VAL A 514 2.80 9.99 -27.82
N PRO A 515 3.44 10.91 -27.07
CA PRO A 515 3.20 12.35 -27.19
C PRO A 515 3.42 12.86 -28.62
N ASP A 516 2.53 13.74 -29.08
CA ASP A 516 2.49 14.35 -30.41
C ASP A 516 2.26 13.40 -31.60
N GLN A 517 2.16 12.09 -31.36
CA GLN A 517 1.74 11.10 -32.36
C GLN A 517 0.32 10.62 -32.08
N ASP A 518 0.11 10.01 -30.90
CA ASP A 518 -1.20 9.50 -30.48
C ASP A 518 -2.04 10.62 -29.85
N ILE A 519 -1.42 11.46 -29.01
CA ILE A 519 -2.07 12.58 -28.32
C ILE A 519 -1.23 13.84 -28.47
N LYS A 520 -1.79 14.87 -29.11
CA LYS A 520 -1.12 16.17 -29.31
C LYS A 520 -1.10 17.01 -28.04
N VAL A 521 0.01 17.70 -27.80
CA VAL A 521 0.09 18.80 -26.83
C VAL A 521 -0.19 20.13 -27.54
N VAL A 522 -1.17 20.89 -27.06
CA VAL A 522 -1.56 22.19 -27.63
C VAL A 522 -1.32 23.29 -26.61
N TYR A 523 -0.58 24.34 -27.03
CA TYR A 523 -0.34 25.51 -26.20
C TYR A 523 -1.49 26.51 -26.29
N THR A 524 -1.97 26.96 -25.14
CA THR A 524 -3.17 27.82 -25.03
C THR A 524 -2.86 29.28 -24.69
N GLY A 525 -1.60 29.61 -24.42
CA GLY A 525 -1.18 30.95 -24.03
C GLY A 525 -1.39 31.21 -22.53
N ILE A 526 -0.63 32.17 -21.99
CA ILE A 526 -0.70 32.57 -20.59
C ILE A 526 -2.02 33.30 -20.33
N ARG A 527 -2.71 32.91 -19.26
CA ARG A 527 -3.97 33.57 -18.85
C ARG A 527 -3.69 34.77 -17.95
N PRO A 528 -4.61 35.75 -17.86
CA PRO A 528 -4.46 36.89 -16.98
C PRO A 528 -4.08 36.51 -15.55
N GLY A 529 -3.08 37.19 -14.99
CA GLY A 529 -2.58 37.00 -13.63
C GLY A 529 -1.66 35.79 -13.42
N GLU A 530 -1.51 34.87 -14.39
CA GLU A 530 -0.61 33.72 -14.26
C GLU A 530 0.86 34.08 -14.49
N LYS A 531 1.76 33.47 -13.70
CA LYS A 531 3.21 33.59 -13.87
C LYS A 531 3.79 32.44 -14.71
N LEU A 532 4.90 32.68 -15.39
CA LEU A 532 5.67 31.60 -16.04
C LEU A 532 6.38 30.72 -15.01
N PHE A 533 7.01 31.36 -14.02
CA PHE A 533 7.75 30.73 -12.93
C PHE A 533 7.22 31.27 -11.61
N GLU A 534 7.12 30.41 -10.61
CA GLU A 534 6.72 30.81 -9.27
C GLU A 534 7.96 31.10 -8.42
N GLU A 535 7.79 31.96 -7.42
CA GLU A 535 8.82 32.36 -6.47
C GLU A 535 8.36 31.98 -5.07
N LEU A 536 9.26 31.47 -4.22
CA LEU A 536 8.94 31.10 -2.84
C LEU A 536 9.32 32.20 -1.83
N TYR A 537 10.23 33.09 -2.22
CA TYR A 537 10.85 34.08 -1.35
C TYR A 537 10.84 35.46 -1.99
N TYR A 538 10.76 36.48 -1.16
CA TYR A 538 11.12 37.83 -1.57
C TYR A 538 12.65 38.03 -1.49
N PRO A 539 13.24 38.92 -2.31
CA PRO A 539 14.67 39.23 -2.25
C PRO A 539 15.13 39.78 -0.90
N ASP A 540 14.25 40.47 -0.17
CA ASP A 540 14.49 41.14 1.10
C ASP A 540 14.10 40.31 2.34
N GLU A 541 13.60 39.08 2.17
CA GLU A 541 13.33 38.16 3.28
C GLU A 541 14.64 37.55 3.82
N GLU A 542 14.96 37.78 5.09
CA GLU A 542 16.05 37.08 5.78
C GLU A 542 15.68 35.62 6.02
N ARG A 543 16.58 34.70 5.65
CA ARG A 543 16.32 33.26 5.67
C ARG A 543 17.08 32.62 6.81
N VAL A 544 16.33 32.08 7.77
CA VAL A 544 16.88 31.28 8.86
C VAL A 544 16.51 29.83 8.61
N SER A 545 17.51 28.95 8.52
CA SER A 545 17.26 27.51 8.40
C SER A 545 16.61 26.99 9.68
N THR A 546 15.58 26.15 9.54
CA THR A 546 15.02 25.43 10.69
C THR A 546 15.72 24.08 10.86
N SER A 547 15.47 23.38 11.96
CA SER A 547 15.99 22.02 12.18
C SER A 547 15.44 20.99 11.19
N HIS A 548 14.39 21.32 10.43
CA HIS A 548 13.80 20.47 9.41
C HIS A 548 13.58 21.22 8.07
N PRO A 549 13.59 20.52 6.93
CA PRO A 549 13.40 21.11 5.59
C PRO A 549 12.01 21.74 5.36
#